data_AF-A0A2G5TRW9-F1
#
_entry.id   AF-A0A2G5TRW9-F1
#
_cell.length_a   1.000
_cell.length_b   1.000
_cell.length_c   1.000
_cell.angle_alpha   90.00
_cell.angle_beta   90.00
_cell.angle_gamma   90.00
#
_symmetry.space_group_name_H-M   'P 1'
#
loop_
_entity.id
_entity.type
_entity.pdbx_description
1 polymer ?
#
loop_
_entity_poly.entity_id
_entity_poly.type
_entity_poly.pdbx_seq_one_letter_code
_entity_poly.pdbx_strand_id
1 'polypeptide(L)'
;MEAKMYSYPPTTVTSNLVTVVGGYEYIFASIDLFVNIFHVYILSRRQMRTSSMNSILLGIAMADMVFPIIAIKKKIRIWIVGDGECIPPESLLEQNINWLLYTLRDDFRRCSTWLGLMLAAVRTVAVRNSMNHSFNYISQPIFGWKINLSVLLLSSFLSIFYYLRFEILENGTFWTMPMK
;
A
#
# COMPACT_ATOMS: atom_id res chain seq x y z
N MET A 1 -5.03 17.70 -13.12
CA MET A 1 -3.77 17.35 -13.83
C MET A 1 -3.97 16.13 -14.68
N GLU A 2 -4.00 16.30 -16.00
CA GLU A 2 -3.70 15.20 -16.91
C GLU A 2 -2.23 14.84 -16.72
N ALA A 3 -1.99 13.77 -15.97
CA ALA A 3 -0.74 13.05 -16.11
C ALA A 3 -0.72 12.50 -17.55
N LYS A 4 -0.08 13.23 -18.48
CA LYS A 4 0.42 12.65 -19.73
C LYS A 4 1.56 11.69 -19.38
N MET A 5 1.16 10.57 -18.78
CA MET A 5 1.92 9.34 -18.78
C MET A 5 1.99 8.97 -20.26
N TYR A 6 3.17 9.09 -20.87
CA TYR A 6 3.44 8.63 -22.23
C TYR A 6 3.08 7.15 -22.32
N SER A 7 1.80 6.90 -22.61
CA SER A 7 1.22 5.60 -22.76
C SER A 7 1.49 5.21 -24.19
N TYR A 8 2.42 4.28 -24.39
CA TYR A 8 2.42 3.46 -25.59
C TYR A 8 0.98 3.01 -25.87
N PRO A 9 0.49 3.06 -27.13
CA PRO A 9 -0.89 2.70 -27.41
C PRO A 9 -1.11 1.26 -26.91
N PRO A 10 -2.00 1.05 -25.92
CA PRO A 10 -2.27 -0.28 -25.45
C PRO A 10 -2.85 -1.07 -26.62
N THR A 11 -2.29 -2.25 -26.89
CA THR A 11 -2.95 -3.20 -27.80
C THR A 11 -4.35 -3.45 -27.26
N THR A 12 -5.36 -3.47 -28.13
CA THR A 12 -6.81 -3.53 -27.78
C THR A 12 -7.17 -4.66 -26.79
N VAL A 13 -6.35 -5.71 -26.72
CA VAL A 13 -6.48 -6.81 -25.76
C VAL A 13 -6.12 -6.37 -24.33
N THR A 14 -5.04 -5.61 -24.15
CA THR A 14 -4.59 -5.14 -22.83
C THR A 14 -5.53 -4.10 -22.22
N SER A 15 -6.11 -3.22 -23.03
CA SER A 15 -7.10 -2.25 -22.55
C SER A 15 -8.37 -2.93 -22.04
N ASN A 16 -8.83 -3.97 -22.73
CA ASN A 16 -10.02 -4.74 -22.33
C ASN A 16 -9.79 -5.57 -21.07
N LEU A 17 -8.59 -6.13 -20.89
CA LEU A 17 -8.25 -6.83 -19.65
C LEU A 17 -8.17 -5.90 -18.46
N VAL A 18 -7.54 -4.72 -18.60
CA VAL A 18 -7.43 -3.74 -17.51
C VAL A 18 -8.79 -3.23 -17.07
N THR A 19 -9.72 -2.97 -18.01
CA THR A 19 -11.08 -2.53 -17.67
C THR A 19 -11.90 -3.63 -16.99
N VAL A 20 -11.83 -4.87 -17.49
CA VAL A 20 -12.51 -6.02 -16.87
C VAL A 20 -11.97 -6.31 -15.48
N VAL A 21 -10.65 -6.37 -15.31
CA VAL A 21 -10.00 -6.62 -14.01
C VAL A 21 -10.28 -5.46 -13.05
N GLY A 22 -10.22 -4.21 -13.53
CA GLY A 22 -10.60 -3.00 -12.78
C GLY A 22 -12.04 -3.02 -12.25
N GLY A 23 -12.93 -3.76 -12.90
CA GLY A 23 -14.28 -4.06 -12.41
C GLY A 23 -14.26 -4.81 -11.08
N TYR A 24 -13.39 -5.81 -10.96
CA TYR A 24 -13.32 -6.76 -9.84
C TYR A 24 -12.22 -6.48 -8.80
N GLU A 25 -11.39 -5.45 -9.00
CA GLU A 25 -10.33 -5.05 -8.05
C GLU A 25 -10.80 -4.94 -6.59
N TYR A 26 -12.05 -4.51 -6.38
CA TYR A 26 -12.62 -4.36 -5.04
C TYR A 26 -12.78 -5.69 -4.29
N ILE A 27 -13.04 -6.80 -5.00
CA ILE A 27 -13.20 -8.12 -4.39
C ILE A 27 -11.86 -8.58 -3.82
N PHE A 28 -10.79 -8.47 -4.62
CA PHE A 28 -9.44 -8.78 -4.17
C PHE A 28 -9.01 -7.87 -3.01
N ALA A 29 -9.34 -6.58 -3.08
CA ALA A 29 -9.08 -5.62 -2.01
C ALA A 29 -9.81 -5.99 -0.70
N SER A 30 -11.06 -6.46 -0.76
CA SER A 30 -11.81 -6.90 0.42
C SER A 30 -11.22 -8.17 1.04
N ILE A 31 -10.82 -9.14 0.21
CA ILE A 31 -10.19 -10.39 0.67
C ILE A 31 -8.85 -10.09 1.35
N ASP A 32 -8.01 -9.26 0.73
CA ASP A 32 -6.73 -8.83 1.27
C ASP A 32 -6.90 -8.17 2.65
N LEU A 33 -7.83 -7.22 2.77
CA LEU A 33 -8.12 -6.56 4.03
C LEU A 33 -8.57 -7.55 5.11
N PHE A 34 -9.47 -8.49 4.77
CA PHE A 34 -9.98 -9.48 5.71
C PHE A 34 -8.87 -10.40 6.22
N VAL A 35 -8.05 -10.94 5.32
CA VAL A 35 -6.93 -11.82 5.66
C VAL A 35 -5.92 -11.10 6.53
N ASN A 36 -5.54 -9.86 6.17
CA ASN A 36 -4.58 -9.07 6.94
C ASN A 36 -5.13 -8.70 8.33
N ILE A 37 -6.43 -8.39 8.45
CA ILE A 37 -7.07 -8.12 9.76
C ILE A 37 -6.98 -9.34 10.65
N PHE A 38 -7.32 -10.51 10.12
CA PHE A 38 -7.21 -11.76 10.87
C PHE A 38 -5.76 -12.05 11.29
N HIS A 39 -4.80 -11.77 10.39
CA HIS A 39 -3.38 -11.93 10.66
C HIS A 39 -2.91 -11.04 11.81
N VAL A 40 -3.22 -9.74 11.76
CA VAL A 40 -2.91 -8.78 12.82
C VAL A 40 -3.58 -9.18 14.13
N TYR A 41 -4.86 -9.58 14.08
CA TYR A 41 -5.60 -10.00 15.27
C TYR A 41 -4.93 -11.17 15.99
N ILE A 42 -4.48 -12.20 15.25
CA ILE A 42 -3.80 -13.36 15.83
C ILE A 42 -2.42 -12.98 16.36
N LEU A 43 -1.61 -12.27 15.57
CA LEU A 43 -0.23 -11.97 15.92
C LEU A 43 -0.11 -10.92 17.03
N SER A 44 -1.11 -10.05 17.18
CA SER A 44 -1.16 -9.06 18.26
C SER A 44 -1.39 -9.71 19.64
N ARG A 45 -1.87 -10.96 19.71
CA ARG A 45 -2.05 -11.66 20.98
C ARG A 45 -0.70 -11.85 21.69
N ARG A 46 -0.68 -11.56 23.00
CA ARG A 46 0.53 -11.58 23.85
C ARG A 46 1.32 -12.90 23.77
N GLN A 47 0.65 -14.03 23.56
CA GLN A 47 1.28 -15.35 23.45
C GLN A 47 2.08 -15.56 22.15
N MET A 48 1.70 -14.87 21.07
CA MET A 48 2.34 -15.00 19.75
C MET A 48 3.43 -13.94 19.53
N ARG A 49 3.43 -12.83 20.28
CA ARG A 49 4.45 -11.76 20.17
C ARG A 49 5.74 -12.07 20.93
N THR A 50 6.22 -13.31 20.83
CA THR A 50 7.40 -13.81 21.54
C THR A 50 8.65 -13.86 20.67
N SER A 51 8.50 -13.82 19.35
CA SER A 51 9.60 -13.89 18.39
C SER A 51 9.72 -12.62 17.54
N SER A 52 10.93 -12.33 17.08
CA SER A 52 11.20 -11.28 16.08
C SER A 52 10.43 -11.47 14.79
N MET A 53 10.31 -12.72 14.33
CA MET A 53 9.59 -13.08 13.10
C MET A 53 8.12 -12.66 13.19
N ASN A 54 7.48 -12.89 14.33
CA ASN A 54 6.09 -12.52 14.54
C ASN A 54 5.90 -10.99 14.61
N SER A 55 6.88 -10.25 15.16
CA SER A 55 6.89 -8.79 15.09
C SER A 55 7.05 -8.27 13.65
N ILE A 56 7.93 -8.87 12.84
CA ILE A 56 8.14 -8.46 11.43
C ILE A 56 6.87 -8.75 10.62
N LEU A 57 6.31 -9.95 10.80
CA LEU A 57 5.10 -10.40 10.11
C LEU A 57 3.88 -9.52 10.45
N LEU A 58 3.79 -9.01 11.69
CA LEU A 58 2.79 -8.02 12.08
C LEU A 58 2.97 -6.70 11.31
N GLY A 59 4.21 -6.27 11.08
CA GLY A 59 4.52 -5.06 10.29
C GLY A 59 4.12 -5.21 8.82
N ILE A 60 4.34 -6.38 8.23
CA ILE A 60 3.89 -6.71 6.86
C ILE A 60 2.37 -6.61 6.77
N ALA A 61 1.64 -7.30 7.66
CA ALA A 61 0.18 -7.29 7.64
C ALA A 61 -0.40 -5.88 7.86
N MET A 62 0.24 -5.04 8.68
CA MET A 62 -0.15 -3.63 8.82
C MET A 62 0.07 -2.82 7.54
N ALA A 63 1.18 -3.05 6.83
CA ALA A 63 1.48 -2.37 5.58
C ALA A 63 0.51 -2.78 4.46
N ASP A 64 0.18 -4.06 4.38
CA ASP A 64 -0.70 -4.60 3.34
C ASP A 64 -2.15 -4.08 3.48
N MET A 65 -2.61 -3.80 4.71
CA MET A 65 -3.93 -3.16 4.94
C MET A 65 -4.09 -1.77 4.31
N VAL A 66 -3.00 -1.03 4.11
CA VAL A 66 -3.06 0.34 3.56
C VAL A 66 -3.31 0.33 2.05
N PHE A 67 -2.86 -0.73 1.36
CA PHE A 67 -2.99 -0.87 -0.09
C PHE A 67 -4.43 -0.87 -0.63
N PRO A 68 -5.40 -1.64 -0.07
CA PRO A 68 -6.77 -1.70 -0.58
C PRO A 68 -7.62 -0.46 -0.31
N ILE A 69 -7.19 0.45 0.59
CA ILE A 69 -7.98 1.62 1.02
C ILE A 69 -8.35 2.52 -0.18
N ILE A 70 -7.43 2.71 -1.13
CA ILE A 70 -7.68 3.54 -2.32
C ILE A 70 -8.73 2.90 -3.25
N ALA A 71 -8.66 1.59 -3.44
CA ALA A 71 -9.59 0.86 -4.29
C ALA A 71 -11.02 0.95 -3.73
N ILE A 72 -11.16 0.80 -2.42
CA ILE A 72 -12.45 0.93 -1.72
C ILE A 72 -12.98 2.37 -1.85
N LYS A 73 -12.15 3.38 -1.58
CA LYS A 73 -12.53 4.80 -1.70
C LYS A 73 -13.04 5.14 -3.12
N LYS A 74 -12.35 4.67 -4.16
CA LYS A 74 -12.74 4.90 -5.56
C LYS A 74 -14.11 4.30 -5.86
N LYS A 75 -14.39 3.08 -5.40
CA LYS A 75 -15.69 2.41 -5.62
C LYS A 75 -16.81 3.06 -4.83
N ILE A 76 -16.55 3.50 -3.60
CA ILE A 76 -17.53 4.27 -2.79
C ILE A 76 -17.92 5.56 -3.53
N ARG A 77 -16.95 6.30 -4.09
CA ARG A 77 -17.25 7.51 -4.87
C ARG A 77 -18.18 7.19 -6.05
N ILE A 78 -17.87 6.14 -6.81
CA ILE A 78 -18.69 5.71 -7.96
C ILE A 78 -20.10 5.31 -7.50
N TRP A 79 -20.23 4.62 -6.36
CA TRP A 79 -21.53 4.24 -5.81
C TRP A 79 -22.39 5.45 -5.37
N ILE A 80 -21.77 6.48 -4.79
CA ILE A 80 -22.48 7.67 -4.30
C ILE A 80 -22.83 8.63 -5.43
N VAL A 81 -21.91 8.85 -6.36
CA VAL A 81 -22.01 9.87 -7.42
C VAL A 81 -22.60 9.32 -8.72
N GLY A 82 -22.53 8.00 -8.93
CA GLY A 82 -22.91 7.33 -10.17
C GLY A 82 -21.76 7.25 -11.19
N ASP A 83 -21.99 6.50 -12.28
CA ASP A 83 -21.02 6.25 -13.36
C ASP A 83 -21.35 6.99 -14.67
N GLY A 84 -22.02 8.15 -14.58
CA GLY A 84 -22.49 8.93 -15.74
C GLY A 84 -21.50 9.97 -16.29
N GLU A 85 -21.88 10.64 -17.40
CA GLU A 85 -21.10 11.69 -18.06
C GLU A 85 -21.00 13.01 -17.25
N CYS A 86 -21.73 13.12 -16.14
CA CYS A 86 -21.86 14.32 -15.31
C CYS A 86 -21.25 14.13 -13.90
N ILE A 87 -20.02 13.64 -13.82
CA ILE A 87 -19.31 13.49 -12.54
C ILE A 87 -18.61 14.82 -12.20
N PRO A 88 -18.93 15.46 -11.05
CA PRO A 88 -18.24 16.67 -10.63
C PRO A 88 -16.76 16.35 -10.34
N PRO A 89 -15.84 17.29 -10.63
CA PRO A 89 -14.43 17.11 -10.33
C PRO A 89 -14.21 17.03 -8.82
N GLU A 90 -13.16 16.32 -8.42
CA GLU A 90 -12.78 16.25 -7.00
C GLU A 90 -12.41 17.64 -6.48
N SER A 91 -12.78 17.93 -5.23
CA SER A 91 -12.36 19.17 -4.58
C SER A 91 -10.84 19.17 -4.34
N LEU A 92 -10.23 20.34 -4.18
CA LEU A 92 -8.78 20.46 -3.91
C LEU A 92 -8.35 19.64 -2.68
N LEU A 93 -9.18 19.60 -1.63
CA LEU A 93 -8.94 18.82 -0.42
C LEU A 93 -9.00 17.31 -0.70
N GLU A 94 -9.96 16.85 -1.50
CA GLU A 94 -10.06 15.45 -1.91
C GLU A 94 -8.86 15.02 -2.77
N GLN A 95 -8.41 15.90 -3.67
CA GLN A 95 -7.24 15.67 -4.51
C GLN A 95 -5.97 15.55 -3.67
N ASN A 96 -5.76 16.44 -2.70
CA ASN A 96 -4.62 16.36 -1.78
C ASN A 96 -4.64 15.08 -0.94
N ILE A 97 -5.80 14.68 -0.42
CA ILE A 97 -5.95 13.40 0.32
C ILE A 97 -5.66 12.21 -0.60
N ASN A 98 -6.18 12.22 -1.83
CA ASN A 98 -5.91 11.17 -2.79
C ASN A 98 -4.41 11.07 -3.09
N TRP A 99 -3.76 12.20 -3.33
CA TRP A 99 -2.33 12.26 -3.58
C TRP A 99 -1.53 11.67 -2.40
N LEU A 100 -1.84 12.11 -1.18
CA LEU A 100 -1.24 11.56 0.04
C LEU A 100 -1.45 10.05 0.15
N LEU A 101 -2.67 9.56 -0.09
CA LEU A 101 -2.97 8.13 -0.03
C LEU A 101 -2.19 7.34 -1.08
N TYR A 102 -2.06 7.85 -2.31
CA TYR A 102 -1.25 7.22 -3.35
C TYR A 102 0.23 7.13 -2.94
N THR A 103 0.79 8.20 -2.39
CA THR A 103 2.16 8.20 -1.86
C THR A 103 2.33 7.16 -0.75
N LEU A 104 1.44 7.17 0.25
CA LEU A 104 1.47 6.19 1.33
C LEU A 104 1.34 4.76 0.81
N ARG A 105 0.44 4.50 -0.14
CA ARG A 105 0.27 3.18 -0.74
C ARG A 105 1.57 2.66 -1.37
N ASP A 106 2.27 3.51 -2.11
CA ASP A 106 3.55 3.13 -2.71
C ASP A 106 4.61 2.87 -1.64
N ASP A 107 4.61 3.63 -0.55
CA ASP A 107 5.55 3.44 0.56
C ASP A 107 5.31 2.15 1.32
N PHE A 108 4.07 1.88 1.73
CA PHE A 108 3.73 0.66 2.44
C PHE A 108 3.96 -0.58 1.56
N ARG A 109 3.72 -0.49 0.25
CA ARG A 109 4.06 -1.57 -0.69
C ARG A 109 5.57 -1.85 -0.72
N ARG A 110 6.40 -0.82 -0.78
CA ARG A 110 7.87 -0.97 -0.69
C ARG A 110 8.27 -1.54 0.67
N CYS A 111 7.69 -1.04 1.76
CA CYS A 111 7.94 -1.56 3.11
C CYS A 111 7.64 -3.05 3.20
N SER A 112 6.47 -3.50 2.74
CA SER A 112 6.05 -4.90 2.76
C SER A 112 7.07 -5.80 2.03
N THR A 113 7.56 -5.39 0.86
CA THR A 113 8.59 -6.16 0.13
C THR A 113 9.93 -6.25 0.87
N TRP A 114 10.41 -5.15 1.44
CA TRP A 114 11.66 -5.13 2.21
C TRP A 114 11.53 -5.91 3.53
N LEU A 115 10.38 -5.82 4.20
CA LEU A 115 10.09 -6.60 5.40
C LEU A 115 9.98 -8.09 5.10
N GLY A 116 9.39 -8.48 3.98
CA GLY A 116 9.36 -9.87 3.51
C GLY A 116 10.77 -10.42 3.28
N LEU A 117 11.66 -9.64 2.66
CA LEU A 117 13.07 -10.00 2.49
C LEU A 117 13.78 -10.15 3.85
N MET A 118 13.59 -9.19 4.75
CA MET A 118 14.20 -9.24 6.09
C MET A 118 13.65 -10.41 6.93
N LEU A 119 12.37 -10.75 6.80
CA LEU A 119 11.78 -11.94 7.42
C LEU A 119 12.46 -13.22 6.94
N ALA A 120 12.67 -13.36 5.64
CA ALA A 120 13.35 -14.52 5.06
C ALA A 120 14.81 -14.61 5.54
N ALA A 121 15.51 -13.48 5.60
CA ALA A 121 16.88 -13.40 6.12
C ALA A 121 16.96 -13.80 7.60
N VAL A 122 16.11 -13.21 8.45
CA VAL A 122 16.02 -13.53 9.89
C VAL A 122 15.72 -15.01 10.11
N ARG A 123 14.77 -15.57 9.36
CA ARG A 123 14.44 -17.00 9.43
C ARG A 123 15.62 -17.89 9.06
N THR A 124 16.34 -17.55 8.00
CA THR A 124 17.50 -18.31 7.54
C THR A 124 18.63 -18.27 8.56
N VAL A 125 18.94 -17.09 9.10
CA VAL A 125 19.99 -16.92 10.13
C VAL A 125 19.62 -17.64 11.42
N ALA A 126 18.35 -17.56 11.85
CA ALA A 126 17.87 -18.23 13.06
C ALA A 126 17.96 -19.76 12.96
N VAL A 127 17.58 -20.34 11.82
CA VAL A 127 17.66 -21.80 11.61
C VAL A 127 19.12 -22.26 11.52
N ARG A 128 19.97 -21.52 10.81
CA ARG A 128 21.39 -21.89 10.61
C ARG A 128 22.22 -21.77 11.89
N ASN A 129 21.87 -20.84 12.79
CA ASN A 129 22.61 -20.57 14.03
C ASN A 129 21.84 -20.98 15.29
N SER A 130 20.87 -21.88 15.18
CA SER A 130 19.99 -22.29 16.28
C SER A 130 20.73 -22.85 17.50
N MET A 131 21.92 -23.42 17.31
CA MET A 131 22.77 -23.96 18.39
C MET A 131 23.75 -22.95 18.99
N ASN A 132 23.89 -21.77 18.40
CA ASN A 132 24.83 -20.76 18.87
C ASN A 132 24.11 -19.71 19.72
N HIS A 133 24.31 -19.78 21.04
CA HIS A 133 23.69 -18.87 22.03
C HIS A 133 23.96 -17.38 21.75
N SER A 134 25.02 -17.04 21.03
CA SER A 134 25.32 -15.66 20.63
C SER A 134 24.23 -15.04 19.75
N PHE A 135 23.47 -15.84 18.99
CA PHE A 135 22.44 -15.34 18.06
C PHE A 135 21.03 -15.26 18.65
N ASN A 136 20.86 -15.52 19.95
CA ASN A 136 19.54 -15.50 20.58
C ASN A 136 18.85 -14.12 20.54
N TYR A 137 19.62 -13.03 20.40
CA TYR A 137 19.07 -11.68 20.25
C TYR A 137 18.25 -11.51 18.96
N ILE A 138 18.57 -12.24 17.89
CA ILE A 138 17.84 -12.18 16.60
C ILE A 138 16.41 -12.68 16.77
N SER A 139 16.19 -13.62 17.68
CA SER A 139 14.87 -14.18 17.97
C SER A 139 14.01 -13.26 18.84
N GLN A 140 14.58 -12.21 19.45
CA GLN A 140 13.83 -11.34 20.36
C GLN A 140 12.85 -10.41 19.60
N PRO A 141 11.65 -10.18 20.13
CA PRO A 141 10.62 -9.39 19.45
C PRO A 141 11.05 -7.93 19.22
N ILE A 142 11.89 -7.39 20.10
CA ILE A 142 12.47 -6.04 19.99
C ILE A 142 13.30 -5.90 18.71
N PHE A 143 14.06 -6.92 18.33
CA PHE A 143 14.83 -6.90 17.10
C PHE A 143 13.93 -6.77 15.87
N GLY A 144 12.81 -7.50 15.84
CA GLY A 144 11.81 -7.39 14.77
C GLY A 144 11.17 -5.99 14.68
N TRP A 145 10.86 -5.36 15.82
CA TRP A 145 10.36 -3.99 15.84
C TRP A 145 11.39 -2.97 15.33
N LYS A 146 12.68 -3.16 15.64
CA LYS A 146 13.75 -2.32 15.08
C LYS A 146 13.84 -2.46 13.56
N ILE A 147 13.68 -3.68 13.03
CA ILE A 147 13.62 -3.92 11.58
C ILE A 147 12.43 -3.19 10.97
N ASN A 148 11.22 -3.36 11.51
CA ASN A 148 10.02 -2.65 11.05
C ASN A 148 10.23 -1.14 10.97
N LEU A 149 10.75 -0.55 12.05
CA LEU A 149 11.01 0.89 12.10
C LEU A 149 12.07 1.32 11.08
N SER A 150 13.17 0.56 10.95
CA SER A 150 14.23 0.90 10.00
C SER A 150 13.77 0.87 8.54
N VAL A 151 12.95 -0.12 8.16
CA VAL A 151 12.43 -0.24 6.79
C VAL A 151 11.43 0.86 6.51
N LEU A 152 10.56 1.19 7.47
CA LEU A 152 9.63 2.31 7.34
C LEU A 152 10.36 3.64 7.14
N LEU A 153 11.40 3.91 7.92
CA LEU A 153 12.21 5.12 7.78
C LEU A 153 12.93 5.19 6.42
N LEU A 154 13.52 4.08 5.98
CA LEU A 154 14.20 3.99 4.69
C LEU A 154 13.22 4.21 3.52
N SER A 155 12.03 3.61 3.59
CA SER A 155 11.01 3.77 2.54
C SER A 155 10.46 5.21 2.50
N SER A 156 10.15 5.79 3.66
CA SER A 156 9.67 7.17 3.75
C SER A 156 10.70 8.17 3.23
N PHE A 157 11.99 7.94 3.48
CA PHE A 157 13.05 8.76 2.92
C PHE A 157 13.02 8.75 1.39
N LEU A 158 12.92 7.57 0.77
CA LEU A 158 12.79 7.44 -0.69
C LEU A 158 11.51 8.06 -1.24
N SER A 159 10.42 7.99 -0.48
CA SER A 159 9.14 8.61 -0.82
C SER A 159 9.23 10.12 -0.95
N ILE A 160 9.88 10.78 0.02
CA ILE A 160 10.01 12.23 0.06
C ILE A 160 10.69 12.74 -1.21
N PHE A 161 11.76 12.09 -1.68
CA PHE A 161 12.40 12.44 -2.95
C PHE A 161 11.46 12.29 -4.15
N TYR A 162 10.58 11.28 -4.14
CA TYR A 162 9.61 11.09 -5.20
C TYR A 162 8.50 12.14 -5.15
N TYR A 163 8.02 12.49 -3.95
CA TYR A 163 6.97 13.48 -3.74
C TYR A 163 7.41 14.87 -4.21
N LEU A 164 8.65 15.29 -3.89
CA LEU A 164 9.20 16.59 -4.30
C LEU A 164 9.31 16.78 -5.81
N ARG A 165 9.22 15.70 -6.60
CA ARG A 165 9.29 15.77 -8.05
C ARG A 165 7.98 16.26 -8.71
N PHE A 166 6.85 16.17 -8.01
CA PHE A 166 5.54 16.44 -8.59
C PHE A 166 4.88 17.65 -7.93
N GLU A 167 4.40 18.58 -8.76
CA GLU A 167 3.65 19.75 -8.32
C GLU A 167 2.20 19.64 -8.80
N ILE A 168 1.24 20.05 -7.95
CA ILE A 168 -0.16 20.09 -8.33
C ILE A 168 -0.47 21.39 -9.06
N LEU A 169 -0.62 21.32 -10.38
CA LEU A 169 -1.04 22.45 -11.21
C LEU A 169 -2.58 22.55 -11.25
N GLU A 170 -3.09 23.71 -10.83
CA GLU A 170 -4.48 24.09 -10.98
C GLU A 170 -4.74 24.47 -12.44
N ASN A 171 -5.67 23.78 -13.09
CA ASN A 171 -6.10 24.15 -14.43
C ASN A 171 -7.06 25.34 -14.25
N GLY A 172 -6.62 26.57 -14.56
CA GLY A 172 -7.36 27.82 -14.31
C GLY A 172 -8.67 28.01 -15.10
N THR A 173 -9.31 26.92 -15.50
CA THR A 173 -10.62 26.90 -16.16
C THR A 173 -11.66 26.36 -15.19
N PHE A 174 -12.76 27.08 -15.02
CA PHE A 174 -13.89 26.59 -14.25
C PHE A 174 -14.46 25.34 -14.93
N TRP A 175 -14.72 24.30 -14.13
CA TRP A 175 -15.38 23.10 -14.64
C TRP A 175 -16.75 23.49 -15.19
N THR A 176 -16.98 23.16 -16.45
CA THR A 176 -18.27 23.33 -17.12
C THR A 176 -18.78 21.96 -17.54
N MET A 177 -20.06 21.71 -17.29
CA MET A 177 -20.69 20.44 -17.67
C MET A 177 -20.68 20.33 -19.19
N PRO A 178 -20.23 19.21 -19.78
CA PRO A 178 -20.37 19.00 -21.22
C PRO A 178 -21.86 18.99 -21.56
N MET A 179 -22.32 20.02 -22.28
CA MET A 179 -23.69 20.04 -22.82
C MET A 179 -23.73 19.08 -24.01
N LYS A 180 -24.69 18.15 -23.97
CA LYS A 180 -24.96 17.18 -25.03
C LYS A 180 -25.60 17.85 -26.24
#